data_AF-A0A537GQE6-F1
#
_entry.id   AF-A0A537GQE6-F1
#
_cell.length_a   1.000
_cell.length_b   1.000
_cell.length_c   1.000
_cell.angle_alpha   90.00
_cell.angle_beta   90.00
_cell.angle_gamma   90.00
#
_symmetry.space_group_name_H-M   'P 1'
#
loop_
_entity.id
_entity.type
_entity.pdbx_description
1 polymer ?
#
loop_
_entity_poly.entity_id
_entity_poly.type
_entity_poly.pdbx_seq_one_letter_code
_entity_poly.pdbx_strand_id
1 'polypeptide(L)'
;MEQSISVTSARFQHRDLAILVGILSGTLLVVFASENPLSNFQPIDLVIFFSVPALAGAIAGFASAGRSMENGAVVGIIIGLVYAILNGLRLGTTAAGQQVLFLIITVPIWGFLGGYGSVLAHRTLERNPLENPVLPWPDATPRAGTIQGPKICENCKTANPADALFCKNCGSKLGLVSSRA
;
A
#
# COMPACT_ATOMS: atom_id res chain seq x y z
N MET A 1 -22.91 24.48 -29.46
CA MET A 1 -22.71 24.33 -28.00
C MET A 1 -21.95 23.03 -27.80
N GLU A 2 -20.62 23.08 -27.88
CA GLU A 2 -19.76 21.94 -27.57
C GLU A 2 -19.88 21.58 -26.08
N GLN A 3 -20.25 20.33 -25.79
CA GLN A 3 -20.15 19.75 -24.47
C GLN A 3 -18.71 19.27 -24.27
N SER A 4 -17.94 19.97 -23.45
CA SER A 4 -16.62 19.53 -23.01
C SER A 4 -16.79 18.35 -22.04
N ILE A 5 -16.49 17.13 -22.52
CA ILE A 5 -16.36 15.95 -21.67
C ILE A 5 -15.13 16.17 -20.79
N SER A 6 -15.33 16.50 -19.52
CA SER A 6 -14.23 16.58 -18.55
C SER A 6 -13.78 15.16 -18.21
N VAL A 7 -12.73 14.68 -18.89
CA VAL A 7 -12.01 13.48 -18.47
C VAL A 7 -11.25 13.86 -17.20
N THR A 8 -11.84 13.58 -16.05
CA THR A 8 -11.13 13.62 -14.77
C THR A 8 -10.05 12.54 -14.85
N SER A 9 -8.82 12.95 -15.18
CA SER A 9 -7.66 12.08 -15.02
C SER A 9 -7.59 11.71 -13.55
N ALA A 10 -8.01 10.49 -13.20
CA ALA A 10 -7.78 9.94 -11.88
C ALA A 10 -6.26 9.99 -11.67
N ARG A 11 -5.82 10.92 -10.82
CA ARG A 11 -4.41 11.06 -10.46
C ARG A 11 -4.06 9.80 -9.66
N PHE A 12 -3.57 8.78 -10.36
CA PHE A 12 -3.09 7.55 -9.75
C PHE A 12 -2.09 7.93 -8.65
N GLN A 13 -2.48 7.74 -7.39
CA GLN A 13 -1.59 8.02 -6.27
C GLN A 13 -0.46 7.00 -6.31
N HIS A 14 0.74 7.40 -5.87
CA HIS A 14 1.90 6.53 -5.80
C HIS A 14 1.65 5.23 -5.01
N ARG A 15 0.70 5.28 -4.06
CA ARG A 15 0.20 4.11 -3.33
C ARG A 15 -0.44 3.05 -4.23
N ASP A 16 -1.26 3.45 -5.20
CA ASP A 16 -2.00 2.51 -6.04
C ASP A 16 -1.05 1.84 -7.04
N LEU A 17 -0.04 2.58 -7.50
CA LEU A 17 1.04 2.04 -8.34
C LEU A 17 1.89 1.02 -7.58
N ALA A 18 2.22 1.27 -6.31
CA ALA A 18 2.95 0.34 -5.45
C ALA A 18 2.26 -1.03 -5.33
N ILE A 19 0.95 -0.99 -5.06
CA ILE A 19 0.11 -2.18 -4.92
C ILE A 19 0.05 -2.94 -6.25
N LEU A 20 -0.19 -2.24 -7.36
CA LEU A 20 -0.24 -2.84 -8.70
C LEU A 20 1.08 -3.52 -9.08
N VAL A 21 2.22 -2.86 -8.86
CA VAL A 21 3.54 -3.41 -9.17
C VAL A 21 3.82 -4.66 -8.33
N GLY A 22 3.52 -4.62 -7.03
CA GLY A 22 3.66 -5.77 -6.14
C GLY A 22 2.81 -6.96 -6.61
N ILE A 23 1.51 -6.73 -6.90
CA ILE A 23 0.61 -7.77 -7.40
C ILE A 23 1.11 -8.36 -8.72
N LEU A 24 1.51 -7.52 -9.68
CA LEU A 24 2.00 -7.98 -10.98
C LEU A 24 3.26 -8.83 -10.82
N SER A 25 4.25 -8.35 -10.04
CA SER A 25 5.48 -9.11 -9.79
C SER A 25 5.20 -10.45 -9.10
N GLY A 26 4.34 -10.47 -8.08
CA GLY A 26 4.03 -11.68 -7.33
C GLY A 26 3.24 -12.68 -8.15
N THR A 27 2.27 -12.21 -8.94
CA THR A 27 1.51 -13.06 -9.87
C THR A 27 2.44 -13.67 -10.91
N LEU A 28 3.36 -12.89 -11.48
CA LEU A 28 4.34 -13.37 -12.44
C LEU A 28 5.23 -14.46 -11.84
N LEU A 29 5.73 -14.23 -10.62
CA LEU A 29 6.54 -15.20 -9.89
C LEU A 29 5.76 -16.49 -9.61
N VAL A 30 4.50 -16.40 -9.18
CA VAL A 30 3.63 -17.57 -8.99
C VAL A 30 3.49 -18.37 -10.29
N VAL A 31 3.25 -17.71 -11.41
CA VAL A 31 3.04 -18.37 -12.70
C VAL A 31 4.30 -19.12 -13.15
N PHE A 32 5.47 -18.48 -13.04
CA PHE A 32 6.74 -19.10 -13.46
C PHE A 32 7.26 -20.16 -12.48
N ALA A 33 6.90 -20.06 -11.20
CA ALA A 33 7.36 -20.99 -10.18
C ALA A 33 6.46 -22.22 -9.99
N SER A 34 5.28 -22.26 -10.62
CA SER A 34 4.27 -23.29 -10.37
C SER A 34 4.48 -24.57 -11.21
N GLU A 35 5.41 -25.40 -10.78
CA GLU A 35 5.27 -26.86 -10.92
C GLU A 35 4.25 -27.34 -9.87
N ASN A 36 3.39 -28.32 -10.16
CA ASN A 36 2.24 -28.68 -9.30
C ASN A 36 2.69 -29.05 -7.86
N PRO A 37 2.59 -28.13 -6.88
CA PRO A 37 3.27 -28.31 -5.59
C PRO A 37 2.46 -29.24 -4.66
N LEU A 38 1.20 -29.52 -5.01
CA LEU A 38 0.28 -30.32 -4.22
C LEU A 38 0.43 -31.83 -4.41
N SER A 39 1.14 -32.27 -5.46
CA SER A 39 1.35 -33.70 -5.73
C SER A 39 2.72 -34.20 -5.27
N ASN A 40 3.74 -33.34 -5.23
CA ASN A 40 5.10 -33.73 -4.84
C ASN A 40 5.82 -32.53 -4.21
N PHE A 41 5.45 -32.17 -2.98
CA PHE A 41 5.99 -30.99 -2.31
C PHE A 41 7.48 -31.19 -2.00
N GLN A 42 8.35 -30.57 -2.81
CA GLN A 42 9.79 -30.61 -2.63
C GLN A 42 10.26 -29.47 -1.71
N PRO A 43 11.47 -29.56 -1.11
CA PRO A 43 12.02 -28.46 -0.30
C PRO A 43 12.11 -27.13 -1.06
N ILE A 44 12.25 -27.17 -2.39
CA ILE A 44 12.30 -25.99 -3.24
C ILE A 44 10.94 -25.26 -3.30
N ASP A 45 9.83 -26.01 -3.26
CA ASP A 45 8.47 -25.45 -3.23
C ASP A 45 8.22 -24.68 -1.94
N LEU A 46 8.80 -25.14 -0.83
CA LEU A 46 8.75 -24.43 0.45
C LEU A 46 9.42 -23.06 0.36
N VAL A 47 10.60 -23.00 -0.27
CA VAL A 47 11.34 -21.74 -0.45
C VAL A 47 10.53 -20.77 -1.30
N ILE A 48 9.94 -21.24 -2.41
CA ILE A 48 9.09 -20.43 -3.28
C ILE A 48 7.85 -19.93 -2.51
N PHE A 49 7.20 -20.82 -1.75
CA PHE A 49 6.00 -20.51 -0.98
C PHE A 49 6.21 -19.39 0.04
N PHE A 50 7.38 -19.32 0.68
CA PHE A 50 7.70 -18.25 1.62
C PHE A 50 8.26 -16.99 0.95
N SER A 51 9.11 -17.16 -0.06
CA SER A 51 9.86 -16.04 -0.65
C SER A 51 9.00 -15.17 -1.57
N VAL A 52 8.11 -15.75 -2.38
CA VAL A 52 7.27 -15.01 -3.33
C VAL A 52 6.39 -13.95 -2.63
N PRO A 53 5.56 -14.28 -1.62
CA PRO A 53 4.74 -13.28 -0.95
C PRO A 53 5.59 -12.26 -0.20
N ALA A 54 6.69 -12.67 0.44
CA ALA A 54 7.57 -11.76 1.15
C ALA A 54 8.26 -10.76 0.22
N LEU A 55 8.74 -11.22 -0.95
CA LEU A 55 9.39 -10.36 -1.95
C LEU A 55 8.38 -9.40 -2.60
N ALA A 56 7.20 -9.90 -2.99
CA ALA A 56 6.17 -9.05 -3.56
C ALA A 56 5.68 -7.99 -2.56
N GLY A 57 5.53 -8.37 -1.28
CA GLY A 57 5.26 -7.44 -0.19
C GLY A 57 6.38 -6.41 0.00
N ALA A 58 7.65 -6.82 -0.06
CA ALA A 58 8.79 -5.93 0.02
C ALA A 58 8.77 -4.87 -1.10
N ILE A 59 8.48 -5.29 -2.35
CA ILE A 59 8.35 -4.39 -3.51
C ILE A 59 7.23 -3.36 -3.27
N ALA A 60 6.08 -3.80 -2.77
CA ALA A 60 4.98 -2.89 -2.41
C ALA A 60 5.36 -1.91 -1.27
N GLY A 61 6.13 -2.38 -0.29
CA GLY A 61 6.64 -1.57 0.82
C GLY A 61 7.62 -0.47 0.40
N PHE A 62 8.51 -0.76 -0.55
CA PHE A 62 9.43 0.25 -1.09
C PHE A 62 8.71 1.38 -1.83
N ALA A 63 7.58 1.07 -2.48
CA ALA A 63 6.86 2.05 -3.27
C ALA A 63 5.89 2.93 -2.45
N SER A 64 5.64 2.61 -1.16
CA SER A 64 4.74 3.43 -0.32
C SER A 64 4.97 3.28 1.20
N ALA A 65 5.67 4.25 1.80
CA ALA A 65 6.08 4.24 3.21
C ALA A 65 4.91 4.37 4.21
N GLY A 66 3.96 5.28 3.97
CA GLY A 66 2.95 5.67 4.97
C GLY A 66 1.94 4.59 5.38
N ARG A 67 1.82 3.49 4.61
CA ARG A 67 0.95 2.34 4.90
C ARG A 67 1.60 1.01 4.48
N SER A 68 2.91 0.90 4.64
CA SER A 68 3.70 -0.24 4.13
C SER A 68 3.10 -1.59 4.54
N MET A 69 2.78 -1.78 5.84
CA MET A 69 2.21 -3.03 6.35
C MET A 69 0.85 -3.39 5.72
N GLU A 70 -0.05 -2.42 5.57
CA GLU A 70 -1.38 -2.64 4.97
C GLU A 70 -1.24 -3.01 3.48
N ASN A 71 -0.37 -2.30 2.77
CA ASN A 71 -0.13 -2.53 1.34
C ASN A 71 0.52 -3.90 1.09
N GLY A 72 1.54 -4.26 1.88
CA GLY A 72 2.19 -5.57 1.81
C GLY A 72 1.21 -6.71 2.10
N ALA A 73 0.33 -6.52 3.09
CA ALA A 73 -0.69 -7.52 3.41
C ALA A 73 -1.70 -7.71 2.28
N VAL A 74 -2.18 -6.62 1.68
CA VAL A 74 -3.10 -6.65 0.53
C VAL A 74 -2.45 -7.35 -0.66
N VAL A 75 -1.20 -7.02 -0.98
CA VAL A 75 -0.44 -7.67 -2.07
C VAL A 75 -0.31 -9.17 -1.79
N GLY A 76 0.08 -9.56 -0.58
CA GLY A 76 0.18 -10.96 -0.17
C GLY A 76 -1.13 -11.74 -0.31
N ILE A 77 -2.25 -11.15 0.14
CA ILE A 77 -3.59 -11.77 0.03
C ILE A 77 -3.97 -11.97 -1.44
N ILE A 78 -3.78 -10.95 -2.28
CA ILE A 78 -4.17 -11.02 -3.70
C ILE A 78 -3.36 -12.08 -4.42
N ILE A 79 -2.04 -12.14 -4.19
CA ILE A 79 -1.20 -13.16 -4.81
C ILE A 79 -1.56 -14.55 -4.28
N GLY A 80 -1.81 -14.69 -2.97
CA GLY A 80 -2.27 -15.94 -2.36
C GLY A 80 -3.60 -16.44 -2.96
N LEU A 81 -4.54 -15.53 -3.27
CA LEU A 81 -5.78 -15.86 -3.98
C LEU A 81 -5.51 -16.31 -5.40
N VAL A 82 -4.65 -15.62 -6.14
CA VAL A 82 -4.26 -16.03 -7.50
C VAL A 82 -3.63 -17.42 -7.49
N TYR A 83 -2.70 -17.67 -6.57
CA TYR A 83 -2.11 -18.99 -6.36
C TYR A 83 -3.17 -20.05 -6.03
N ALA A 84 -4.11 -19.74 -5.12
CA ALA A 84 -5.17 -20.65 -4.73
C ALA A 84 -6.10 -21.00 -5.91
N ILE A 85 -6.47 -20.00 -6.72
CA ILE A 85 -7.33 -20.17 -7.90
C ILE A 85 -6.61 -21.00 -8.96
N LEU A 86 -5.37 -20.65 -9.31
CA LEU A 86 -4.60 -21.36 -10.33
C LEU A 86 -4.42 -22.84 -9.97
N ASN A 87 -4.05 -23.13 -8.73
CA ASN A 87 -3.90 -24.52 -8.29
C ASN A 87 -5.27 -25.20 -8.17
N GLY A 88 -6.30 -24.54 -7.63
CA GLY A 88 -7.67 -25.04 -7.55
C GLY A 88 -8.22 -25.49 -8.92
N LEU A 89 -8.01 -24.67 -9.96
CA LEU A 89 -8.40 -25.01 -11.33
C LEU A 89 -7.66 -26.24 -11.86
N ARG A 90 -6.40 -26.46 -11.45
CA ARG A 90 -5.63 -27.65 -11.85
C ARG A 90 -6.10 -28.93 -11.16
N LEU A 91 -6.60 -28.86 -9.92
CA LEU A 91 -7.10 -30.05 -9.21
C LEU A 91 -8.47 -30.53 -9.70
N GLY A 92 -9.25 -29.68 -10.36
CA GLY A 92 -10.61 -30.00 -10.81
C GLY A 92 -11.50 -30.50 -9.67
N THR A 93 -12.42 -31.43 -9.97
CA THR A 93 -13.31 -32.06 -8.96
C THR A 93 -12.64 -33.20 -8.18
N THR A 94 -11.37 -33.51 -8.47
CA THR A 94 -10.62 -34.63 -7.87
C THR A 94 -9.79 -34.23 -6.65
N ALA A 95 -9.97 -33.01 -6.14
CA ALA A 95 -9.19 -32.48 -5.02
C ALA A 95 -9.47 -33.25 -3.72
N ALA A 96 -8.40 -33.70 -3.04
CA ALA A 96 -8.50 -34.21 -1.69
C ALA A 96 -8.80 -33.06 -0.70
N GLY A 97 -9.56 -33.35 0.37
CA GLY A 97 -9.94 -32.32 1.37
C GLY A 97 -8.73 -31.60 1.99
N GLN A 98 -7.60 -32.29 2.14
CA GLN A 98 -6.36 -31.72 2.65
C GLN A 98 -5.70 -30.71 1.68
N GLN A 99 -5.85 -30.91 0.36
CA GLN A 99 -5.36 -29.97 -0.66
C GLN A 99 -6.21 -28.70 -0.68
N VAL A 100 -7.53 -28.84 -0.52
CA VAL A 100 -8.45 -27.69 -0.42
C VAL A 100 -8.16 -26.89 0.85
N LEU A 101 -7.96 -27.56 1.98
CA LEU A 101 -7.60 -26.90 3.24
C LEU A 101 -6.28 -26.12 3.11
N PHE A 102 -5.27 -26.70 2.46
CA PHE A 102 -4.00 -26.04 2.18
C PHE A 102 -4.19 -24.74 1.38
N LEU A 103 -5.01 -24.75 0.32
CA LEU A 103 -5.28 -23.55 -0.49
C LEU A 103 -5.98 -22.45 0.32
N ILE A 104 -6.91 -22.83 1.21
CA ILE A 104 -7.63 -21.88 2.07
C ILE A 104 -6.66 -21.20 3.05
N ILE A 105 -5.81 -21.97 3.74
CA ILE A 105 -4.86 -21.41 4.72
C ILE A 105 -3.70 -20.66 4.06
N THR A 106 -3.42 -20.92 2.78
CA THR A 106 -2.36 -20.23 2.04
C THR A 106 -2.63 -18.73 1.94
N VAL A 107 -3.88 -18.31 1.69
CA VAL A 107 -4.25 -16.90 1.52
C VAL A 107 -3.89 -16.03 2.74
N PRO A 108 -4.31 -16.36 3.98
CA PRO A 108 -3.91 -15.57 5.14
C PRO A 108 -2.42 -15.65 5.45
N ILE A 109 -1.76 -16.80 5.21
CA ILE A 109 -0.31 -16.95 5.39
C ILE A 109 0.45 -15.99 4.45
N TRP A 110 0.05 -15.93 3.18
CA TRP A 110 0.68 -15.06 2.20
C TRP A 110 0.41 -13.59 2.48
N GLY A 111 -0.79 -13.25 2.96
CA GLY A 111 -1.08 -11.91 3.49
C GLY A 111 -0.12 -11.51 4.62
N PHE A 112 0.09 -12.38 5.59
CA PHE A 112 1.01 -12.12 6.69
C PHE A 112 2.47 -11.97 6.19
N LEU A 113 2.93 -12.86 5.33
CA LEU A 113 4.28 -12.82 4.76
C LEU A 113 4.52 -11.56 3.90
N GLY A 114 3.54 -11.16 3.10
CA GLY A 114 3.61 -9.91 2.33
C GLY A 114 3.66 -8.68 3.23
N GLY A 115 2.84 -8.65 4.29
CA GLY A 115 2.90 -7.60 5.30
C GLY A 115 4.28 -7.53 5.98
N TYR A 116 4.82 -8.68 6.40
CA TYR A 116 6.14 -8.73 7.02
C TYR A 116 7.27 -8.28 6.07
N GLY A 117 7.24 -8.73 4.82
CA GLY A 117 8.20 -8.33 3.78
C GLY A 117 8.21 -6.82 3.54
N SER A 118 7.03 -6.19 3.48
CA SER A 118 6.90 -4.73 3.31
C SER A 118 7.50 -3.93 4.47
N VAL A 119 7.31 -4.39 5.71
CA VAL A 119 7.85 -3.75 6.92
C VAL A 119 9.37 -3.89 6.97
N LEU A 120 9.89 -5.06 6.62
CA LEU A 120 11.34 -5.29 6.58
C LEU A 120 12.01 -4.40 5.51
N ALA A 121 11.41 -4.32 4.33
CA ALA A 121 11.84 -3.44 3.24
C ALA A 121 11.91 -1.98 3.69
N HIS A 122 10.85 -1.49 4.35
CA HIS A 122 10.80 -0.13 4.88
C HIS A 122 11.92 0.15 5.89
N ARG A 123 12.10 -0.73 6.89
CA ARG A 123 13.15 -0.57 7.92
C ARG A 123 14.56 -0.59 7.34
N THR A 124 14.75 -1.25 6.21
CA THR A 124 16.05 -1.32 5.52
C THR A 124 16.40 0.01 4.86
N LEU A 125 15.40 0.72 4.33
CA LEU A 125 15.57 2.08 3.80
C LEU A 125 15.86 3.10 4.92
N GLU A 126 15.15 3.02 6.04
CA GLU A 126 15.35 3.94 7.17
C GLU A 126 16.72 3.78 7.85
N ARG A 127 17.32 2.59 7.80
CA ARG A 127 18.64 2.32 8.39
C ARG A 127 19.82 2.92 7.62
N ASN A 128 19.65 3.41 6.40
CA ASN A 128 20.71 4.05 5.62
C ASN A 128 20.43 5.55 5.41
N PRO A 129 20.52 6.39 6.46
CA PRO A 129 20.22 7.82 6.36
C PRO A 129 21.25 8.64 5.56
N LEU A 130 22.33 8.02 5.06
CA LEU A 130 23.44 8.73 4.39
C LEU A 130 23.45 8.60 2.86
N GLU A 131 22.71 7.67 2.26
CA GLU A 131 22.74 7.45 0.79
C GLU A 131 21.57 8.14 0.06
N ASN A 132 20.54 8.58 0.78
CA ASN A 132 19.40 9.27 0.18
C ASN A 132 18.97 10.42 1.09
N PRO A 133 19.22 11.70 0.74
CA PRO A 133 18.46 12.76 1.39
C PRO A 133 17.02 12.42 1.07
N VAL A 134 16.22 12.09 2.10
CA VAL A 134 14.78 12.02 1.97
C VAL A 134 14.36 13.41 1.49
N LEU A 135 14.33 13.59 0.16
CA LEU A 135 13.42 14.54 -0.42
C LEU A 135 12.09 14.03 0.08
N PRO A 136 11.40 14.80 0.93
CA PRO A 136 10.08 14.41 1.33
C PRO A 136 9.34 14.04 0.05
N TRP A 137 8.80 12.81 0.00
CA TRP A 137 7.80 12.47 -1.02
C TRP A 137 6.86 13.67 -1.13
N PRO A 138 6.38 14.07 -2.31
CA PRO A 138 5.55 15.28 -2.44
C PRO A 138 4.32 15.29 -1.53
N ASP A 139 3.94 14.14 -0.98
CA ASP A 139 2.88 13.93 0.00
C ASP A 139 3.34 14.14 1.47
N ALA A 140 4.64 13.97 1.70
CA ALA A 140 5.35 14.07 2.97
C ALA A 140 6.22 15.32 3.04
N THR A 141 5.89 16.42 2.36
CA THR A 141 6.34 17.72 2.87
C THR A 141 6.00 17.71 4.35
N PRO A 142 6.98 17.86 5.28
CA PRO A 142 6.62 18.22 6.63
C PRO A 142 5.82 19.50 6.42
N ARG A 143 4.49 19.46 6.62
CA ARG A 143 3.81 20.67 7.01
C ARG A 143 4.59 21.04 8.25
N ALA A 144 5.47 22.02 8.12
CA ALA A 144 6.12 22.66 9.24
C ALA A 144 4.97 23.24 10.05
N GLY A 145 4.39 22.36 10.87
CA GLY A 145 3.39 22.63 11.85
C GLY A 145 4.13 23.40 12.93
N THR A 146 4.40 24.67 12.63
CA THR A 146 4.14 25.70 13.61
C THR A 146 2.81 25.29 14.24
N ILE A 147 2.83 25.02 15.54
CA ILE A 147 1.61 24.87 16.33
C ILE A 147 0.91 26.22 16.22
N GLN A 148 0.17 26.42 15.13
CA GLN A 148 -0.71 27.55 14.95
C GLN A 148 -1.89 27.21 15.83
N GLY A 149 -2.10 28.01 16.88
CA GLY A 149 -3.27 27.88 17.73
C GLY A 149 -4.57 28.12 16.93
N PRO A 150 -5.73 27.89 17.55
CA PRO A 150 -7.03 28.18 16.93
C PRO A 150 -7.09 29.62 16.42
N LYS A 151 -7.50 29.82 15.17
CA LYS A 151 -7.67 31.14 14.53
C LYS A 151 -9.05 31.70 14.90
N ILE A 152 -9.06 32.81 15.62
CA ILE A 152 -10.30 33.53 15.92
C ILE A 152 -10.66 34.41 14.71
N CYS A 153 -11.86 34.24 14.18
CA CYS A 153 -12.36 35.08 13.09
C CYS A 153 -12.52 36.53 13.56
N GLU A 154 -11.94 37.48 12.85
CA GLU A 154 -12.05 38.90 13.19
C GLU A 154 -13.49 39.43 13.06
N ASN A 155 -14.24 38.89 12.09
CA ASN A 155 -15.60 39.32 11.74
C ASN A 155 -16.66 38.81 12.75
N CYS A 156 -16.68 37.51 13.05
CA CYS A 156 -17.74 36.89 13.87
C CYS A 156 -17.24 36.24 15.18
N LYS A 157 -15.96 36.43 15.54
CA LYS A 157 -15.31 35.91 16.75
C LYS A 157 -15.36 34.39 16.94
N THR A 158 -15.79 33.64 15.92
CA THR A 158 -15.82 32.18 15.97
C THR A 158 -14.40 31.62 15.96
N ALA A 159 -14.12 30.64 16.83
CA ALA A 159 -12.88 29.89 16.82
C ALA A 159 -12.87 28.88 15.66
N ASN A 160 -11.86 28.97 14.80
CA ASN A 160 -11.64 28.11 13.65
C ASN A 160 -10.34 27.30 13.86
N PRO A 161 -10.25 26.10 13.28
CA PRO A 161 -9.01 25.34 13.33
C PRO A 161 -7.87 26.11 12.63
N ALA A 162 -6.64 25.77 12.98
CA ALA A 162 -5.45 26.53 12.60
C ALA A 162 -5.19 26.57 11.08
N ASP A 163 -5.63 25.52 10.38
CA ASP A 163 -5.53 25.36 8.94
C ASP A 163 -6.74 25.92 8.17
N ALA A 164 -7.74 26.49 8.86
CA ALA A 164 -8.89 27.08 8.20
C ALA A 164 -8.50 28.33 7.38
N LEU A 165 -8.77 28.28 6.08
CA LEU A 165 -8.66 29.41 5.15
C LEU A 165 -9.89 30.33 5.21
N PHE A 166 -11.03 29.80 5.64
CA PHE A 166 -12.30 30.49 5.76
C PHE A 166 -12.95 30.20 7.10
N CYS A 167 -13.70 31.18 7.62
CA CYS A 167 -14.43 31.00 8.86
C CYS A 167 -15.60 30.01 8.65
N LYS A 168 -15.71 29.02 9.54
CA LYS A 168 -16.77 28.00 9.52
C LYS A 168 -18.19 28.55 9.77
N ASN A 169 -18.30 29.76 10.32
CA ASN A 169 -19.57 30.37 10.68
C ASN A 169 -20.03 31.44 9.67
N CYS A 170 -19.14 32.37 9.30
CA CYS A 170 -19.51 33.51 8.43
C CYS A 170 -18.87 33.49 7.05
N GLY A 171 -18.02 32.51 6.72
CA GLY A 171 -17.37 32.39 5.41
C GLY A 171 -16.26 33.43 5.12
N SER A 172 -15.96 34.34 6.05
CA SER A 172 -14.89 35.33 5.86
C SER A 172 -13.52 34.66 5.73
N LYS A 173 -12.66 35.15 4.82
CA LYS A 173 -11.28 34.67 4.67
C LYS A 173 -10.46 34.97 5.93
N LEU A 174 -9.79 33.95 6.46
CA LEU A 174 -8.88 34.08 7.59
C LEU A 174 -7.47 34.35 7.04
N GLY A 175 -6.85 35.47 7.43
CA GLY A 175 -5.52 35.84 6.97
C GLY A 175 -4.48 34.76 7.31
N LEU A 176 -3.52 34.55 6.41
CA LEU A 176 -2.27 33.87 6.77
C LEU A 176 -1.51 34.84 7.68
N VAL A 177 -1.16 34.40 8.89
CA VAL A 177 -0.32 35.21 9.79
C VAL A 177 1.02 35.41 9.07
N SER A 178 1.22 36.61 8.52
CA SER A 178 2.52 37.05 8.02
C SER A 178 3.43 37.21 9.23
N SER A 179 4.30 36.24 9.48
CA SER A 179 5.40 36.40 10.43
C SER A 179 6.37 37.45 9.87
N ARG A 180 6.12 38.72 10.18
CA ARG A 180 7.10 39.80 10.16
C ARG A 180 7.11 40.43 11.54
N ALA A 181 8.12 40.06 12.32
CA ALA A 181 8.92 40.89 13.21
C ALA A 181 9.97 39.99 13.85
#